data_AF-A0A7C4ANT9-F1
#
_entry.id   AF-A0A7C4ANT9-F1
#
_cell.length_a   1.000
_cell.length_b   1.000
_cell.length_c   1.000
_cell.angle_alpha   90.00
_cell.angle_beta   90.00
_cell.angle_gamma   90.00
#
_symmetry.space_group_name_H-M   'P 1'
#
loop_
_entity.id
_entity.type
_entity.pdbx_description
1 polymer ?
#
loop_
_entity_poly.entity_id
_entity_poly.type
_entity_poly.pdbx_seq_one_letter_code
_entity_poly.pdbx_strand_id
1 'polypeptide(L)'
;MKKTLFVFIFALSIRLTLLAVFWDSLPAWEPDENGYQLLSIGLLKNQSFRRPFAHPDQPEHLVMPGYPAIMAAIYLAGVNPRRIFIFQCFLDALTAVLITSMVYRLRGSPRTALLGGMMYALWP
;
A
#
# COMPACT_ATOMS: atom_id res chain seq x y z
N MET A 1 5.94 20.49 -11.17
CA MET A 1 4.76 19.67 -11.56
C MET A 1 5.07 18.65 -12.65
N LYS A 2 5.45 19.03 -13.88
CA LYS A 2 5.66 18.05 -14.99
C LYS A 2 6.59 16.88 -14.64
N LYS A 3 7.73 17.14 -13.99
CA LYS A 3 8.70 16.10 -13.56
C LYS A 3 8.14 15.17 -12.48
N THR A 4 7.38 15.70 -11.53
CA THR A 4 6.76 14.94 -10.45
C THR A 4 5.66 14.03 -10.99
N LEU A 5 4.83 14.54 -11.90
CA LEU A 5 3.82 13.74 -12.60
C LEU A 5 4.47 12.62 -13.42
N PHE A 6 5.59 12.92 -14.09
CA PHE A 6 6.36 11.91 -14.81
C PHE A 6 6.86 10.79 -13.87
N VAL A 7 7.46 11.12 -12.72
CA VAL A 7 7.90 10.10 -11.75
C VAL A 7 6.72 9.26 -11.26
N PHE A 8 5.59 9.92 -10.96
CA PHE A 8 4.38 9.23 -10.51
C PHE A 8 3.90 8.21 -11.55
N ILE A 9 3.72 8.64 -12.81
CA ILE A 9 3.27 7.77 -13.89
C ILE A 9 4.28 6.65 -14.13
N PHE A 10 5.57 6.97 -14.16
CA PHE A 10 6.64 6.00 -14.35
C PHE A 10 6.63 4.91 -13.27
N ALA A 11 6.57 5.30 -11.99
CA ALA A 11 6.51 4.38 -10.86
C ALA A 11 5.22 3.54 -10.88
N LEU A 12 4.07 4.17 -11.15
CA LEU A 12 2.79 3.48 -11.21
C LEU A 12 2.77 2.45 -12.35
N SER A 13 3.29 2.80 -13.54
CA SER A 13 3.39 1.88 -14.67
C SER A 13 4.25 0.67 -14.36
N ILE A 14 5.40 0.84 -13.69
CA ILE A 14 6.25 -0.28 -13.27
C ILE A 14 5.50 -1.17 -12.27
N ARG A 15 4.91 -0.59 -11.21
CA ARG A 15 4.20 -1.35 -10.17
C ARG A 15 2.99 -2.11 -10.72
N LEU A 16 2.19 -1.47 -11.58
CA LEU A 16 1.06 -2.13 -12.23
C LEU A 16 1.51 -3.22 -13.21
N THR A 17 2.62 -3.02 -13.91
CA THR A 17 3.18 -4.06 -14.79
C THR A 17 3.63 -5.27 -13.98
N LEU A 18 4.34 -5.06 -12.87
CA LEU A 18 4.75 -6.14 -11.97
C LEU A 18 3.53 -6.85 -11.38
N LEU A 19 2.54 -6.10 -10.90
CA LEU A 19 1.30 -6.66 -10.37
C LEU A 19 0.57 -7.50 -11.43
N ALA A 20 0.54 -7.06 -12.68
CA ALA A 20 -0.07 -7.80 -13.78
C ALA A 20 0.71 -9.07 -14.11
N VAL A 21 2.05 -9.02 -14.12
CA VAL A 21 2.93 -10.18 -14.36
C VAL A 21 2.75 -11.25 -13.29
N PHE A 22 2.60 -10.85 -12.03
CA PHE A 22 2.47 -11.78 -10.90
C PHE A 22 1.02 -12.03 -10.47
N TRP A 23 0.03 -11.55 -11.23
CA TRP A 23 -1.38 -11.50 -10.82
C TRP A 23 -1.95 -12.83 -10.31
N ASP A 24 -1.61 -13.93 -10.99
CA ASP A 24 -2.09 -15.27 -10.66
C ASP A 24 -1.20 -15.99 -9.63
N SER A 25 0.01 -15.46 -9.39
CA SER A 25 0.97 -15.98 -8.41
C SER A 25 0.98 -15.18 -7.11
N LEU A 26 0.11 -14.17 -6.97
CA LEU A 26 -0.01 -13.39 -5.74
C LEU A 26 -0.38 -14.34 -4.59
N PRO A 27 0.37 -14.34 -3.48
CA PRO A 27 -0.02 -15.10 -2.30
C PRO A 27 -1.40 -14.61 -1.85
N ALA A 28 -2.21 -15.54 -1.33
CA ALA A 28 -3.50 -15.15 -0.77
C ALA A 28 -3.29 -14.14 0.35
N TRP A 29 -2.42 -14.48 1.32
CA TRP A 29 -1.88 -13.61 2.38
C TRP A 29 -0.65 -14.27 3.03
N GLU A 30 0.33 -13.47 3.42
CA GLU A 30 1.33 -13.88 4.41
C GLU A 30 0.73 -13.86 5.84
N PRO A 31 1.33 -14.58 6.82
CA PRO A 31 0.77 -14.68 8.18
C PRO A 31 0.47 -13.33 8.84
N ASP A 32 1.35 -12.33 8.62
CA ASP A 32 1.20 -10.99 9.17
C ASP A 32 0.08 -10.21 8.46
N GLU A 33 -0.02 -10.35 7.14
CA GLU A 33 -1.04 -9.69 6.33
C GLU A 33 -2.45 -10.20 6.66
N ASN A 34 -2.58 -11.49 6.95
CA ASN A 34 -3.83 -12.09 7.40
C ASN A 34 -4.32 -11.45 8.71
N GLY A 35 -3.42 -11.04 9.60
CA GLY A 35 -3.76 -10.30 10.81
C GLY A 35 -4.49 -8.99 10.50
N TYR A 36 -3.94 -8.19 9.59
CA TYR A 36 -4.55 -6.94 9.14
C TYR A 36 -5.86 -7.16 8.39
N GLN A 37 -5.93 -8.22 7.57
CA GLN A 37 -7.16 -8.56 6.86
C GLN A 37 -8.29 -8.92 7.85
N LEU A 38 -8.03 -9.77 8.84
CA LEU A 38 -9.04 -10.16 9.83
C LEU A 38 -9.53 -8.96 10.64
N LEU A 39 -8.62 -8.04 11.02
CA LEU A 39 -8.98 -6.79 11.68
C LEU A 39 -9.90 -5.92 10.82
N SER A 40 -9.59 -5.78 9.52
CA SER A 40 -10.41 -4.99 8.61
C SER A 40 -11.81 -5.61 8.38
N ILE A 41 -11.90 -6.93 8.27
CA ILE A 41 -13.19 -7.65 8.20
C ILE A 41 -13.96 -7.49 9.52
N GLY A 42 -13.26 -7.55 10.65
CA GLY A 42 -13.83 -7.31 11.97
C GLY A 42 -14.41 -5.91 12.11
N LEU A 43 -13.72 -4.90 11.60
CA LEU A 43 -14.20 -3.52 11.58
C LEU A 43 -15.48 -3.38 10.75
N LEU A 44 -15.56 -4.07 9.61
CA LEU A 44 -16.76 -4.06 8.76
C LEU A 44 -17.94 -4.81 9.38
N LYS A 45 -17.71 -5.93 10.07
CA LYS A 45 -18.77 -6.78 10.63
C LYS A 45 -19.24 -6.34 12.01
N ASN A 46 -18.29 -6.00 12.87
CA ASN A 46 -18.51 -5.85 14.32
C ASN A 46 -18.23 -4.41 14.80
N GLN A 47 -17.86 -3.50 13.89
CA GLN A 47 -17.49 -2.11 14.23
C GLN A 47 -16.33 -2.01 15.24
N SER A 48 -15.49 -3.04 15.29
CA SER A 48 -14.38 -3.15 16.22
C SER A 48 -13.12 -3.64 15.51
N PHE A 49 -11.96 -3.13 15.89
CA PHE A 49 -10.68 -3.75 15.57
C PHE A 49 -10.55 -5.01 16.43
N ARG A 50 -11.22 -6.08 16.00
CA ARG A 50 -11.18 -7.43 16.58
C ARG A 50 -11.37 -8.44 15.47
N ARG A 51 -10.65 -9.57 15.49
CA ARG A 51 -10.88 -10.67 14.55
C ARG A 51 -12.35 -11.10 14.62
N PRO A 52 -12.99 -11.44 13.49
CA PRO A 52 -14.44 -11.70 13.45
C PRO A 52 -14.87 -12.90 14.32
N PHE A 53 -13.92 -13.79 14.63
CA PHE A 53 -14.15 -15.05 15.34
C PHE A 53 -13.36 -15.13 16.66
N ALA A 54 -12.72 -14.05 17.12
CA ALA A 54 -12.00 -14.06 18.39
C ALA A 54 -12.98 -14.11 19.57
N HIS A 55 -12.62 -14.88 20.60
CA HIS A 55 -13.34 -14.84 21.87
C HIS A 55 -13.19 -13.44 22.50
N PRO A 56 -14.21 -12.89 23.18
CA PRO A 56 -14.13 -11.57 23.81
C PRO A 56 -12.92 -11.37 24.74
N ASP A 57 -12.45 -12.47 25.33
CA ASP A 57 -11.35 -12.51 26.31
C ASP A 57 -9.99 -12.84 25.70
N GLN A 58 -9.92 -13.01 24.37
CA GLN A 58 -8.64 -13.22 23.68
C GLN A 58 -8.05 -11.87 23.29
N PRO A 59 -7.00 -11.39 23.99
CA PRO A 59 -6.36 -10.14 23.64
C PRO A 59 -5.77 -10.26 22.24
N GLU A 60 -6.02 -9.23 21.44
CA GLU A 60 -5.53 -9.17 20.08
C GLU A 60 -4.07 -8.76 20.03
N HIS A 61 -3.37 -9.15 18.96
CA HIS A 61 -2.02 -8.63 18.74
C HIS A 61 -2.07 -7.10 18.61
N LEU A 62 -1.13 -6.42 19.26
CA LEU A 62 -0.96 -4.96 19.18
C LEU A 62 -0.60 -4.57 17.75
N VAL A 63 -1.61 -4.23 16.97
CA VAL A 63 -1.48 -3.77 15.59
C VAL A 63 -2.01 -2.34 15.49
N MET A 64 -1.29 -1.48 14.78
CA MET A 64 -1.73 -0.09 14.60
C MET A 64 -3.03 -0.07 13.78
N PRO A 65 -4.10 0.62 14.25
CA PRO A 65 -5.42 0.55 13.63
C PRO A 65 -5.52 1.25 12.27
N GLY A 66 -4.53 2.07 11.91
CA GLY A 66 -4.55 2.86 10.68
C GLY A 66 -4.63 2.02 9.41
N TYR A 67 -3.78 1.00 9.26
CA TYR A 67 -3.79 0.16 8.07
C TYR A 67 -5.06 -0.72 7.95
N PRO A 68 -5.53 -1.42 9.01
CA PRO A 68 -6.83 -2.10 8.97
C PRO A 68 -8.02 -1.20 8.61
N ALA A 69 -8.03 0.05 9.08
CA ALA A 69 -9.11 1.00 8.76
C ALA A 69 -9.12 1.35 7.26
N ILE A 70 -7.94 1.57 6.66
CA ILE A 70 -7.80 1.81 5.22
C ILE A 70 -8.24 0.58 4.43
N MET A 71 -7.79 -0.62 4.83
CA MET A 71 -8.22 -1.87 4.19
C MET A 71 -9.74 -2.05 4.27
N ALA A 72 -10.35 -1.79 5.43
CA ALA A 72 -11.80 -1.88 5.60
C ALA A 72 -12.54 -0.93 4.66
N ALA A 73 -12.06 0.31 4.49
CA ALA A 73 -12.63 1.26 3.53
C ALA A 73 -12.56 0.74 2.08
N ILE A 74 -11.44 0.13 1.68
CA ILE A 74 -11.30 -0.49 0.34
C ILE A 74 -12.25 -1.69 0.19
N TYR A 75 -12.44 -2.46 1.26
CA TYR A 75 -13.34 -3.61 1.31
C TYR A 75 -14.83 -3.27 1.36
N LEU A 76 -15.22 -1.98 1.46
CA LEU A 76 -16.62 -1.57 1.29
C LEU A 76 -17.20 -1.97 -0.07
N ALA A 77 -16.36 -2.05 -1.10
CA ALA A 77 -16.76 -2.53 -2.42
C ALA A 77 -16.82 -4.07 -2.52
N GLY A 78 -16.48 -4.79 -1.45
CA GLY A 78 -16.29 -6.25 -1.37
C GLY A 78 -14.89 -6.68 -0.90
N VAL A 79 -14.82 -7.79 -0.18
CA VAL A 79 -13.55 -8.34 0.35
C VAL A 79 -12.78 -9.05 -0.76
N ASN A 80 -11.77 -8.37 -1.31
CA ASN A 80 -10.89 -8.93 -2.33
C ASN A 80 -9.44 -8.43 -2.12
N PRO A 81 -8.48 -9.31 -1.78
CA PRO A 81 -7.07 -8.96 -1.55
C PRO A 81 -6.46 -8.13 -2.68
N ARG A 82 -6.85 -8.43 -3.93
CA ARG A 82 -6.30 -7.79 -5.13
C ARG A 82 -6.53 -6.29 -5.17
N ARG A 83 -7.60 -5.80 -4.53
CA ARG A 83 -7.87 -4.35 -4.44
C ARG A 83 -6.88 -3.64 -3.53
N ILE A 84 -6.38 -4.32 -2.50
CA ILE A 84 -5.34 -3.79 -1.63
C ILE A 84 -4.03 -3.67 -2.40
N PHE A 85 -3.63 -4.67 -3.19
CA PHE A 85 -2.42 -4.59 -4.02
C PHE A 85 -2.46 -3.45 -5.04
N ILE A 86 -3.61 -3.22 -5.68
CA ILE A 86 -3.78 -2.07 -6.60
C ILE A 86 -3.61 -0.75 -5.85
N PHE A 87 -4.21 -0.64 -4.66
CA PHE A 87 -4.08 0.56 -3.84
C PHE A 87 -2.65 0.78 -3.34
N GLN A 88 -1.94 -0.29 -2.96
CA GLN A 88 -0.51 -0.23 -2.59
C GLN A 88 0.36 0.23 -3.76
N CYS A 89 0.09 -0.20 -5.00
CA CYS A 89 0.80 0.30 -6.19
C CYS A 89 0.66 1.83 -6.33
N PHE A 90 -0.53 2.36 -6.02
CA PHE A 90 -0.77 3.80 -6.03
C PHE A 90 -0.03 4.53 -4.90
N LEU A 91 -0.04 3.98 -3.68
CA LEU A 91 0.72 4.53 -2.55
C LEU A 91 2.23 4.52 -2.81
N ASP A 92 2.79 3.46 -3.37
CA ASP A 92 4.21 3.38 -3.72
C ASP A 92 4.60 4.42 -4.77
N ALA A 93 3.74 4.65 -5.77
CA ALA A 93 3.96 5.71 -6.75
C ALA A 93 3.94 7.11 -6.10
N LEU A 94 3.09 7.34 -5.09
CA LEU A 94 3.14 8.56 -4.27
C LEU A 94 4.41 8.64 -3.43
N THR A 95 4.91 7.52 -2.91
CA THR A 95 6.18 7.48 -2.18
C THR A 95 7.35 7.87 -3.08
N ALA A 96 7.37 7.43 -4.34
CA ALA A 96 8.37 7.87 -5.33
C ALA A 96 8.36 9.40 -5.53
N VAL A 97 7.16 10.00 -5.54
CA VAL A 97 6.97 11.46 -5.60
C VAL A 97 7.48 12.16 -4.33
N LEU A 98 7.21 11.59 -3.16
CA LEU A 98 7.70 12.13 -1.89
C LEU A 98 9.24 12.09 -1.85
N ILE A 99 9.85 10.99 -2.24
CA ILE A 99 11.31 10.85 -2.32
C ILE A 99 11.89 11.85 -3.31
N THR A 100 11.31 11.99 -4.50
CA THR A 100 11.71 13.02 -5.47
C THR A 100 11.70 14.41 -4.83
N SER A 101 10.65 14.72 -4.07
CA SER A 101 10.46 16.01 -3.42
C SER A 101 11.47 16.24 -2.29
N MET A 102 11.78 15.20 -1.51
CA MET A 102 12.81 15.24 -0.46
C MET A 102 14.20 15.47 -1.06
N VAL A 103 14.57 14.72 -2.10
CA VAL A 103 15.87 14.88 -2.77
C VAL A 103 16.00 16.29 -3.37
N TYR A 104 14.93 16.82 -3.96
CA TYR A 104 14.92 18.20 -4.45
C TYR A 104 15.15 19.21 -3.32
N ARG A 105 14.48 19.06 -2.17
CA ARG A 105 14.66 19.95 -1.02
C ARG A 105 16.06 19.88 -0.43
N LEU A 106 16.70 18.71 -0.45
CA LEU A 106 18.05 18.52 0.11
C LEU A 106 19.18 18.99 -0.81
N ARG A 107 19.04 18.81 -2.14
CA ARG A 107 20.13 19.07 -3.10
C ARG A 107 19.88 20.28 -4.00
N GLY A 108 18.66 20.80 -4.06
CA GLY A 108 18.26 21.92 -4.92
C GLY A 108 18.29 21.62 -6.43
N SER A 109 18.80 20.47 -6.86
CA SER A 109 18.96 20.13 -8.28
C SER A 109 17.79 19.28 -8.80
N PRO A 110 17.02 19.78 -9.78
CA PRO A 110 15.89 19.04 -10.36
C PRO A 110 16.30 17.74 -11.07
N ARG A 111 17.55 17.64 -11.56
CA ARG A 111 18.05 16.42 -12.20
C ARG A 111 18.31 15.33 -11.16
N THR A 112 18.93 15.69 -10.05
CA THR A 112 19.19 14.73 -8.95
C THR A 112 17.90 14.25 -8.30
N ALA A 113 16.90 15.13 -8.15
CA ALA A 113 15.59 14.77 -7.65
C ALA A 113 14.88 13.73 -8.53
N LEU A 114 14.89 13.96 -9.85
CA LEU A 114 14.31 13.05 -10.83
C LEU A 114 14.98 11.66 -10.76
N LEU A 115 16.32 11.62 -10.72
CA LEU A 115 17.06 10.37 -10.59
C LEU A 115 16.72 9.64 -9.30
N GLY A 116 16.64 10.34 -8.16
CA GLY A 116 16.26 9.72 -6.88
C GLY A 116 14.89 9.06 -6.90
N GLY A 117 13.89 9.74 -7.48
CA GLY A 117 12.55 9.17 -7.67
C GLY A 117 12.52 7.96 -8.59
N MET A 118 13.25 8.02 -9.71
CA MET A 118 13.32 6.92 -10.67
C MET A 118 14.06 5.70 -10.10
N MET A 119 15.14 5.92 -9.34
CA MET A 119 15.88 4.83 -8.68
C MET A 119 14.99 4.12 -7.65
N TYR A 120 14.21 4.87 -6.87
CA TYR A 120 13.22 4.26 -5.97
C TYR A 120 12.14 3.48 -6.72
N ALA A 121 11.62 4.03 -7.83
CA ALA A 121 10.60 3.37 -8.64
C ALA A 121 11.05 2.03 -9.25
N LEU A 122 12.35 1.87 -9.49
CA LEU A 122 12.96 0.64 -10.02
C LEU A 122 13.35 -0.36 -8.93
N TRP A 123 13.35 0.06 -7.66
CA TRP A 123 13.68 -0.83 -6.56
C TRP A 123 12.50 -1.78 -6.32
N PRO A 124 12.72 -3.12 -6.34
CA PRO A 124 11.67 -4.10 -6.14
C PRO A 124 11.00 -3.91 -4.78
#